data_AF-A0A933D9Q3-F1
#
_entry.id   AF-A0A933D9Q3-F1
#
_cell.length_a   1.000
_cell.length_b   1.000
_cell.length_c   1.000
_cell.angle_alpha   90.00
_cell.angle_beta   90.00
_cell.angle_gamma   90.00
#
_symmetry.space_group_name_H-M   'P 1'
#
loop_
_entity.id
_entity.type
_entity.pdbx_description
1 polymer ?
#
loop_
_entity_poly.entity_id
_entity_poly.type
_entity_poly.pdbx_seq_one_letter_code
_entity_poly.pdbx_strand_id
1 'polypeptide(L)'
;MKRPEWPDDHVLSVLDINFELLKETRGIRFWIVDLDQTLLRRVKGGVEFDMVAINHLKELRVRGVICAIAICSNVIIPSGKKVGRVIRAAELLGTPHAVCCNIWNQKPDPWGPRRAMAMMGARPEETGMVGDQILTDIRGAKRAGLYAVLVRPIGSDPLHIAIKRPRERWLLNHEWPANPAYSLLTETELRLVKAARSLRAKRWEEFHGFQVAKETDPDSSRLCPIPFGALYRALERLERLSYLTSRMETEEERASSDRPLRRYYRLTDQGLALQST
;
A
#
# COMPACT_ATOMS: atom_id res chain seq x y z
N MET A 1 14.03 6.98 25.16
CA MET A 1 13.31 7.78 24.14
C MET A 1 12.02 7.07 23.77
N LYS A 2 10.86 7.74 23.75
CA LYS A 2 9.62 7.14 23.22
C LYS A 2 9.81 6.91 21.72
N ARG A 3 9.48 5.71 21.22
CA ARG A 3 9.49 5.44 19.77
C ARG A 3 8.54 6.43 19.08
N PRO A 4 8.90 6.98 17.91
CA PRO A 4 8.00 7.82 17.16
C PRO A 4 6.71 7.08 16.81
N GLU A 5 5.55 7.67 17.09
CA GLU A 5 4.23 7.11 16.72
C GLU A 5 3.85 7.45 15.26
N TRP A 6 4.84 7.43 14.37
CA TRP A 6 4.72 7.65 12.94
C TRP A 6 4.62 6.33 12.19
N PRO A 7 4.04 6.27 10.98
CA PRO A 7 4.09 5.05 10.19
C PRO A 7 5.54 4.66 9.84
N ASP A 8 5.76 3.39 9.58
CA ASP A 8 7.01 2.92 8.93
C ASP A 8 6.92 3.02 7.41
N ASP A 9 5.72 2.88 6.86
CA ASP A 9 5.45 2.95 5.42
C ASP A 9 4.10 3.65 5.17
N HIS A 10 3.95 4.26 4.00
CA HIS A 10 2.71 4.85 3.54
C HIS A 10 2.53 4.54 2.06
N VAL A 11 1.45 3.85 1.71
CA VAL A 11 1.15 3.43 0.34
C VAL A 11 -0.30 3.78 -0.02
N LEU A 12 -0.69 3.71 -1.31
CA LEU A 12 -2.04 4.09 -1.70
C LEU A 12 -3.10 3.08 -1.26
N SER A 13 -2.78 1.79 -1.30
CA SER A 13 -3.71 0.70 -1.02
C SER A 13 -2.98 -0.46 -0.35
N VAL A 14 -3.74 -1.35 0.30
CA VAL A 14 -3.23 -2.65 0.78
C VAL A 14 -2.55 -3.44 -0.35
N LEU A 15 -3.03 -3.30 -1.59
CA LEU A 15 -2.44 -3.91 -2.78
C LEU A 15 -1.02 -3.42 -3.10
N ASP A 16 -0.67 -2.24 -2.60
CA ASP A 16 0.64 -1.62 -2.79
C ASP A 16 1.62 -1.97 -1.65
N ILE A 17 1.25 -2.85 -0.73
CA ILE A 17 2.20 -3.33 0.26
C ILE A 17 3.04 -4.43 -0.37
N ASN A 18 4.37 -4.26 -0.38
CA ASN A 18 5.27 -5.33 -0.81
C ASN A 18 5.49 -6.32 0.33
N PHE A 19 4.50 -7.18 0.57
CA PHE A 19 4.51 -8.18 1.64
C PHE A 19 5.70 -9.14 1.56
N GLU A 20 6.11 -9.51 0.34
CA GLU A 20 7.26 -10.39 0.09
C GLU A 20 8.55 -9.74 0.56
N LEU A 21 8.80 -8.48 0.14
CA LEU A 21 9.95 -7.71 0.58
C LEU A 21 9.97 -7.50 2.10
N LEU A 22 8.82 -7.18 2.70
CA LEU A 22 8.72 -6.98 4.15
C LEU A 22 8.98 -8.28 4.94
N LYS A 23 8.54 -9.42 4.41
CA LYS A 23 8.88 -10.74 4.96
C LYS A 23 10.38 -11.00 4.88
N GLU A 24 10.99 -10.77 3.72
CA GLU A 24 12.40 -11.08 3.47
C GLU A 24 13.35 -10.16 4.24
N THR A 25 13.09 -8.85 4.23
CA THR A 25 14.01 -7.84 4.77
C THR A 25 13.75 -7.49 6.23
N ARG A 26 12.52 -7.66 6.72
CA ARG A 26 12.11 -7.29 8.08
C ARG A 26 11.54 -8.46 8.88
N GLY A 27 11.33 -9.63 8.27
CA GLY A 27 10.73 -10.79 8.95
C GLY A 27 9.23 -10.67 9.18
N ILE A 28 8.56 -9.66 8.61
CA ILE A 28 7.14 -9.38 8.84
C ILE A 28 6.28 -10.36 8.06
N ARG A 29 5.56 -11.22 8.76
CA ARG A 29 4.75 -12.29 8.16
C ARG A 29 3.38 -12.48 8.80
N PHE A 30 3.07 -11.74 9.85
CA PHE A 30 1.73 -11.67 10.46
C PHE A 30 1.15 -10.29 10.24
N TRP A 31 -0.15 -10.21 9.93
CA TRP A 31 -0.76 -8.93 9.57
C TRP A 31 -2.06 -8.66 10.30
N ILE A 32 -2.12 -7.49 10.94
CA ILE A 32 -3.34 -6.94 11.51
C ILE A 32 -3.89 -5.92 10.53
N VAL A 33 -5.16 -6.02 10.18
CA VAL A 33 -5.78 -5.16 9.17
C VAL A 33 -6.95 -4.41 9.80
N ASP A 34 -6.94 -3.09 9.67
CA ASP A 34 -8.13 -2.30 9.94
C ASP A 34 -9.23 -2.60 8.90
N LEU A 35 -10.49 -2.34 9.25
CA LEU A 35 -11.64 -2.65 8.40
C LEU A 35 -12.18 -1.41 7.67
N ASP A 36 -12.68 -0.44 8.41
CA ASP A 36 -13.40 0.70 7.84
C ASP A 36 -12.44 1.60 7.09
N GLN A 37 -12.75 1.94 5.85
CA GLN A 37 -11.90 2.79 5.01
C GLN A 37 -10.51 2.21 4.69
N THR A 38 -10.28 0.95 5.07
CA THR A 38 -9.11 0.15 4.68
C THR A 38 -9.51 -0.99 3.73
N LEU A 39 -10.39 -1.90 4.18
CA LEU A 39 -10.94 -3.00 3.36
C LEU A 39 -12.44 -2.87 3.08
N LEU A 40 -13.12 -1.93 3.75
CA LEU A 40 -14.55 -1.74 3.66
C LEU A 40 -14.86 -0.26 3.42
N ARG A 41 -15.43 0.08 2.26
CA ARG A 41 -15.81 1.46 1.94
C ARG A 41 -17.28 1.72 2.27
N ARG A 42 -17.57 2.94 2.69
CA ARG A 42 -18.96 3.43 2.82
C ARG A 42 -19.48 3.88 1.46
N VAL A 43 -20.63 3.34 1.06
CA VAL A 43 -21.34 3.65 -0.19
C VAL A 43 -22.76 4.15 0.11
N LYS A 44 -23.46 4.67 -0.91
CA LYS A 44 -24.86 5.05 -0.75
C LYS A 44 -25.68 3.81 -0.37
N GLY A 45 -26.39 3.87 0.75
CA GLY A 45 -27.23 2.77 1.22
C GLY A 45 -26.52 1.66 2.00
N GLY A 46 -25.20 1.73 2.24
CA GLY A 46 -24.51 0.68 3.01
C GLY A 46 -22.99 0.74 2.99
N VAL A 47 -22.39 -0.44 2.92
CA VAL A 47 -20.94 -0.65 2.88
C VAL A 47 -20.60 -1.71 1.84
N GLU A 48 -19.41 -1.62 1.26
CA GLU A 48 -18.91 -2.51 0.22
C GLU A 48 -17.49 -2.95 0.55
N PHE A 49 -17.19 -4.24 0.41
CA PHE A 49 -15.87 -4.80 0.65
C PHE A 49 -14.99 -4.64 -0.59
N ASP A 50 -13.72 -4.29 -0.38
CA ASP A 50 -12.72 -4.32 -1.43
C ASP A 50 -12.29 -5.76 -1.72
N MET A 51 -13.06 -6.43 -2.59
CA MET A 51 -12.85 -7.85 -2.89
C MET A 51 -11.51 -8.12 -3.56
N VAL A 52 -10.93 -7.15 -4.27
CA VAL A 52 -9.61 -7.28 -4.88
C VAL A 52 -8.54 -7.35 -3.79
N ALA A 53 -8.55 -6.42 -2.83
CA ALA A 53 -7.63 -6.44 -1.70
C ALA A 53 -7.80 -7.70 -0.83
N ILE A 54 -9.05 -8.10 -0.56
CA ILE A 54 -9.33 -9.33 0.21
C ILE A 54 -8.78 -10.57 -0.49
N ASN A 55 -9.02 -10.73 -1.80
CA ASN A 55 -8.52 -11.88 -2.55
C ASN A 55 -7.00 -11.89 -2.61
N HIS A 56 -6.36 -10.74 -2.82
CA HIS A 56 -4.91 -10.62 -2.79
C HIS A 56 -4.30 -11.07 -1.45
N LEU A 57 -4.87 -10.62 -0.32
CA LEU A 57 -4.44 -11.06 1.02
C LEU A 57 -4.62 -12.56 1.24
N LYS A 58 -5.69 -13.17 0.71
CA LYS A 58 -5.90 -14.63 0.77
C LYS A 58 -4.85 -15.37 -0.04
N GLU A 59 -4.58 -14.92 -1.27
CA GLU A 59 -3.57 -15.51 -2.14
C GLU A 59 -2.18 -15.47 -1.49
N LEU A 60 -1.81 -14.34 -0.88
CA LEU A 60 -0.56 -14.20 -0.14
C LEU A 60 -0.48 -15.16 1.06
N ARG A 61 -1.61 -15.46 1.72
CA ARG A 61 -1.64 -16.47 2.79
C ARG A 61 -1.49 -17.89 2.24
N VAL A 62 -2.20 -18.23 1.15
CA VAL A 62 -2.07 -19.54 0.48
C VAL A 62 -0.63 -19.78 0.01
N ARG A 63 0.04 -18.73 -0.50
CA ARG A 63 1.45 -18.77 -0.92
C ARG A 63 2.44 -18.79 0.25
N GLY A 64 1.98 -18.67 1.49
CA GLY A 64 2.84 -18.63 2.68
C GLY A 64 3.68 -17.35 2.81
N VAL A 65 3.35 -16.29 2.07
CA VAL A 65 3.94 -14.95 2.27
C VAL A 65 3.42 -14.37 3.57
N ILE A 66 2.11 -14.50 3.82
CA ILE A 66 1.48 -14.16 5.09
C ILE A 66 1.16 -15.45 5.85
N CYS A 67 1.60 -15.57 7.10
CA CYS A 67 1.31 -16.72 7.96
C CYS A 67 -0.10 -16.66 8.53
N ALA A 68 -0.51 -15.51 9.08
CA ALA A 68 -1.87 -15.29 9.54
C ALA A 68 -2.27 -13.81 9.42
N ILE A 69 -3.59 -13.58 9.36
CA ILE A 69 -4.20 -12.26 9.26
C ILE A 69 -5.23 -12.12 10.38
N ALA A 70 -5.31 -10.97 11.03
CA ALA A 70 -6.38 -10.64 11.96
C ALA A 70 -7.04 -9.32 11.59
N ILE A 71 -8.37 -9.25 11.70
CA ILE A 71 -9.08 -7.96 11.65
C ILE A 71 -9.04 -7.30 13.01
N CYS A 72 -8.74 -6.01 13.07
CA CYS A 72 -8.84 -5.21 14.29
C CYS A 72 -9.60 -3.91 14.00
N SER A 73 -10.86 -3.81 14.40
CA SER A 73 -11.76 -2.70 14.05
C SER A 73 -12.27 -1.96 15.30
N ASN A 74 -12.31 -0.64 15.24
CA ASN A 74 -12.94 0.20 16.25
C ASN A 74 -14.47 0.20 16.08
N VAL A 75 -15.14 -0.67 16.84
CA VAL A 75 -16.59 -0.74 16.95
C VAL A 75 -17.05 -0.05 18.24
N ILE A 76 -16.93 1.28 18.26
CA ILE A 76 -17.11 2.14 19.46
C ILE A 76 -18.39 1.80 20.24
N ILE A 77 -19.51 1.69 19.51
CA ILE A 77 -20.79 1.22 20.02
C ILE A 77 -21.13 -0.07 19.26
N PRO A 78 -20.98 -1.24 19.89
CA PRO A 78 -21.34 -2.52 19.30
C PRO A 78 -22.82 -2.57 18.95
N SER A 79 -23.11 -2.92 17.70
CA SER A 79 -24.44 -3.31 17.25
C SER A 79 -24.31 -4.53 16.35
N GLY A 80 -25.38 -5.32 16.22
CA GLY A 80 -25.36 -6.52 15.38
C GLY A 80 -24.85 -6.26 13.97
N LYS A 81 -25.22 -5.10 13.37
CA LYS A 81 -24.72 -4.68 12.05
C LYS A 81 -23.21 -4.41 12.04
N LYS A 82 -22.69 -3.65 13.01
CA LYS A 82 -21.27 -3.26 13.05
C LYS A 82 -20.34 -4.41 13.44
N VAL A 83 -20.79 -5.31 14.31
CA VAL A 83 -20.07 -6.53 14.65
C VAL A 83 -20.17 -7.52 13.48
N GLY A 84 -21.34 -7.64 12.86
CA GLY A 84 -21.59 -8.52 11.72
C GLY A 84 -20.66 -8.26 10.53
N ARG A 85 -20.37 -6.99 10.20
CA ARG A 85 -19.39 -6.69 9.14
C ARG A 85 -17.94 -7.10 9.49
N VAL A 86 -17.57 -7.09 10.78
CA VAL A 86 -16.23 -7.53 11.22
C VAL A 86 -16.12 -9.04 11.09
N ILE A 87 -17.15 -9.76 11.53
CA ILE A 87 -17.27 -11.21 11.34
C ILE A 87 -17.22 -11.54 9.84
N ARG A 88 -18.02 -10.84 9.03
CA ARG A 88 -18.04 -11.03 7.58
C ARG A 88 -16.68 -10.77 6.93
N ALA A 89 -15.94 -9.75 7.38
CA ALA A 89 -14.59 -9.48 6.88
C ALA A 89 -13.65 -10.65 7.16
N ALA A 90 -13.70 -11.20 8.39
CA ALA A 90 -12.90 -12.34 8.79
C ALA A 90 -13.24 -13.61 7.99
N GLU A 91 -14.54 -13.88 7.77
CA GLU A 91 -15.01 -14.95 6.89
C GLU A 91 -14.50 -14.81 5.46
N LEU A 92 -14.63 -13.61 4.88
CA LEU A 92 -14.20 -13.33 3.51
C LEU A 92 -12.69 -13.56 3.35
N LEU A 93 -11.90 -13.09 4.33
CA LEU A 93 -10.47 -13.35 4.41
C LEU A 93 -10.14 -14.80 4.77
N GLY A 94 -11.11 -15.62 5.20
CA GLY A 94 -10.88 -16.99 5.67
C GLY A 94 -9.97 -17.06 6.90
N THR A 95 -10.09 -16.10 7.82
CA THR A 95 -9.34 -16.08 9.08
C THR A 95 -10.28 -16.23 10.28
N PRO A 96 -9.90 -16.99 11.32
CA PRO A 96 -10.65 -17.03 12.57
C PRO A 96 -10.34 -15.83 13.49
N HIS A 97 -9.45 -14.92 13.09
CA HIS A 97 -8.94 -13.87 13.96
C HIS A 97 -9.62 -12.53 13.69
N ALA A 98 -10.45 -12.09 14.62
CA ALA A 98 -11.11 -10.79 14.58
C ALA A 98 -11.23 -10.18 15.98
N VAL A 99 -10.97 -8.87 16.07
CA VAL A 99 -11.06 -8.09 17.31
C VAL A 99 -11.92 -6.86 17.07
N CYS A 100 -12.98 -6.73 17.86
CA CYS A 100 -13.82 -5.54 17.93
C CYS A 100 -13.42 -4.72 19.17
N CYS A 101 -12.86 -3.53 18.96
CA CYS A 101 -12.57 -2.62 20.05
C CYS A 101 -13.76 -1.70 20.33
N ASN A 102 -14.19 -1.60 21.58
CA ASN A 102 -15.28 -0.72 22.00
C ASN A 102 -14.74 0.63 22.51
N ILE A 103 -15.60 1.47 23.07
CA ILE A 103 -15.23 2.82 23.53
C ILE A 103 -14.08 2.85 24.55
N TRP A 104 -13.85 1.77 25.30
CA TRP A 104 -12.85 1.69 26.36
C TRP A 104 -11.45 1.28 25.87
N ASN A 105 -11.36 0.61 24.73
CA ASN A 105 -10.12 0.00 24.23
C ASN A 105 -9.92 0.19 22.72
N GLN A 106 -10.58 1.20 22.15
CA GLN A 106 -10.39 1.57 20.76
C GLN A 106 -8.96 2.04 20.50
N LYS A 107 -8.45 1.68 19.32
CA LYS A 107 -7.20 2.25 18.79
C LYS A 107 -7.29 3.78 18.91
N PRO A 108 -6.29 4.47 19.49
CA PRO A 108 -4.88 4.07 19.59
C PRO A 108 -4.48 3.31 20.86
N ASP A 109 -5.42 2.79 21.64
CA ASP A 109 -5.06 1.83 22.69
C ASP A 109 -4.46 0.56 22.04
N PRO A 110 -3.30 0.06 22.50
CA PRO A 110 -2.64 -1.11 21.91
C PRO A 110 -3.33 -2.43 22.27
N TRP A 111 -4.36 -2.45 23.11
CA TRP A 111 -5.08 -3.66 23.51
C TRP A 111 -5.58 -4.47 22.32
N GLY A 112 -6.23 -3.82 21.35
CA GLY A 112 -6.77 -4.48 20.16
C GLY A 112 -5.69 -5.16 19.32
N PRO A 113 -4.66 -4.41 18.88
CA PRO A 113 -3.52 -4.97 18.18
C PRO A 113 -2.80 -6.10 18.94
N ARG A 114 -2.60 -5.95 20.26
CA ARG A 114 -1.99 -6.99 21.10
C ARG A 114 -2.85 -8.25 21.18
N ARG A 115 -4.17 -8.09 21.29
CA ARG A 115 -5.12 -9.21 21.30
C ARG A 115 -5.10 -9.96 19.98
N ALA A 116 -5.14 -9.24 18.85
CA ALA A 116 -5.08 -9.81 17.52
C ALA A 116 -3.77 -10.58 17.29
N MET A 117 -2.63 -10.01 17.69
CA MET A 117 -1.32 -10.66 17.64
C MET A 117 -1.29 -11.95 18.47
N ALA A 118 -1.82 -11.92 19.70
CA ALA A 118 -1.91 -13.10 20.55
C ALA A 118 -2.78 -14.21 19.96
N MET A 119 -3.89 -13.86 19.29
CA MET A 119 -4.74 -14.84 18.59
C MET A 119 -4.01 -15.54 17.44
N MET A 120 -3.06 -14.87 16.80
CA MET A 120 -2.23 -15.42 15.73
C MET A 120 -0.99 -16.16 16.24
N GLY A 121 -0.70 -16.12 17.55
CA GLY A 121 0.55 -16.65 18.11
C GLY A 121 1.81 -15.92 17.64
N ALA A 122 1.67 -14.64 17.28
CA ALA A 122 2.74 -13.85 16.68
C ALA A 122 3.49 -13.00 17.71
N ARG A 123 4.73 -12.61 17.39
CA ARG A 123 5.51 -11.62 18.15
C ARG A 123 5.45 -10.23 17.49
N PRO A 124 5.69 -9.14 18.23
CA PRO A 124 5.65 -7.78 17.68
C PRO A 124 6.58 -7.58 16.48
N GLU A 125 7.79 -8.15 16.53
CA GLU A 125 8.86 -7.92 15.55
C GLU A 125 8.57 -8.54 14.18
N GLU A 126 7.67 -9.53 14.13
CA GLU A 126 7.25 -10.24 12.90
C GLU A 126 5.83 -9.85 12.46
N THR A 127 5.24 -8.84 13.09
CA THR A 127 3.86 -8.43 12.89
C THR A 127 3.76 -7.00 12.34
N GLY A 128 3.07 -6.88 11.21
CA GLY A 128 2.67 -5.62 10.60
C GLY A 128 1.22 -5.29 10.91
N MET A 129 0.88 -4.01 10.90
CA MET A 129 -0.48 -3.52 10.94
C MET A 129 -0.70 -2.48 9.85
N VAL A 130 -1.82 -2.60 9.13
CA VAL A 130 -2.24 -1.65 8.09
C VAL A 130 -3.57 -1.00 8.45
N GLY A 131 -3.66 0.32 8.26
CA GLY A 131 -4.88 1.10 8.41
C GLY A 131 -4.76 2.50 7.79
N ASP A 132 -5.84 3.28 7.80
CA ASP A 132 -5.92 4.56 7.07
C ASP A 132 -5.74 5.81 7.95
N GLN A 133 -5.64 5.65 9.27
CA GLN A 133 -5.59 6.77 10.20
C GLN A 133 -4.31 6.74 11.06
N ILE A 134 -3.59 7.87 11.13
CA ILE A 134 -2.42 8.00 12.01
C ILE A 134 -2.86 8.01 13.46
N LEU A 135 -3.88 8.80 13.79
CA LEU A 135 -4.28 9.03 15.19
C LEU A 135 -4.84 7.77 15.88
N THR A 136 -5.25 6.76 15.11
CA THR A 136 -5.76 5.49 15.63
C THR A 136 -4.87 4.32 15.22
N ASP A 137 -4.84 3.94 13.95
CA ASP A 137 -4.23 2.69 13.50
C ASP A 137 -2.73 2.68 13.71
N ILE A 138 -2.06 3.72 13.22
CA ILE A 138 -0.60 3.83 13.28
C ILE A 138 -0.14 3.97 14.72
N ARG A 139 -0.76 4.87 15.50
CA ARG A 139 -0.44 5.01 16.93
C ARG A 139 -0.70 3.71 17.69
N GLY A 140 -1.80 3.02 17.41
CA GLY A 140 -2.13 1.71 18.00
C GLY A 140 -1.07 0.65 17.68
N ALA A 141 -0.67 0.55 16.41
CA ALA A 141 0.39 -0.34 15.94
C ALA A 141 1.72 -0.06 16.65
N LYS A 142 2.14 1.21 16.67
CA LYS A 142 3.42 1.63 17.27
C LYS A 142 3.47 1.41 18.77
N ARG A 143 2.36 1.68 19.48
CA ARG A 143 2.23 1.37 20.92
C ARG A 143 2.22 -0.14 21.21
N ALA A 144 1.82 -0.94 20.24
CA ALA A 144 1.91 -2.39 20.31
C ALA A 144 3.28 -2.95 19.85
N GLY A 145 4.20 -2.09 19.36
CA GLY A 145 5.53 -2.48 18.92
C GLY A 145 5.60 -3.03 17.49
N LEU A 146 4.56 -2.80 16.69
CA LEU A 146 4.38 -3.39 15.36
C LEU A 146 4.96 -2.50 14.25
N TYR A 147 5.22 -3.12 13.10
CA TYR A 147 5.44 -2.37 11.86
C TYR A 147 4.12 -1.75 11.41
N ALA A 148 4.09 -0.45 11.13
CA ALA A 148 2.85 0.28 10.82
C ALA A 148 2.86 0.79 9.38
N VAL A 149 1.88 0.35 8.59
CA VAL A 149 1.65 0.80 7.22
C VAL A 149 0.41 1.68 7.18
N LEU A 150 0.57 2.91 6.72
CA LEU A 150 -0.55 3.79 6.43
C LEU A 150 -1.03 3.55 5.00
N VAL A 151 -2.34 3.47 4.79
CA VAL A 151 -2.95 3.47 3.46
C VAL A 151 -3.83 4.69 3.24
N ARG A 152 -4.11 5.02 1.98
CA ARG A 152 -5.11 6.04 1.68
C ARG A 152 -6.51 5.53 2.04
N PRO A 153 -7.36 6.33 2.71
CA PRO A 153 -8.72 5.91 3.02
C PRO A 153 -9.54 5.66 1.76
N ILE A 154 -10.36 4.60 1.78
CA ILE A 154 -11.34 4.30 0.73
C ILE A 154 -12.76 4.70 1.14
N GLY A 155 -13.52 5.23 0.18
CA GLY A 155 -14.91 5.66 0.39
C GLY A 155 -15.05 6.97 1.15
N SER A 156 -16.25 7.21 1.69
CA SER A 156 -16.60 8.47 2.37
C SER A 156 -16.37 8.41 3.87
N ASP A 157 -16.02 9.57 4.45
CA ASP A 157 -15.81 9.73 5.89
C ASP A 157 -17.12 9.85 6.67
N PRO A 158 -17.35 9.02 7.72
CA PRO A 158 -18.33 9.35 8.74
C PRO A 158 -17.85 10.58 9.54
N LEU A 159 -18.79 11.31 10.14
CA LEU A 159 -18.52 12.59 10.81
C LEU A 159 -17.35 12.53 11.82
N HIS A 160 -17.31 11.50 12.67
CA HIS A 160 -16.27 11.33 13.70
C HIS A 160 -14.86 11.07 13.13
N ILE A 161 -14.75 10.65 11.87
CA ILE A 161 -13.49 10.54 11.14
C ILE A 161 -13.19 11.85 10.40
N ALA A 162 -14.18 12.42 9.72
CA ALA A 162 -14.02 13.68 8.96
C ALA A 162 -13.43 14.81 9.81
N ILE A 163 -13.87 14.92 11.08
CA ILE A 163 -13.37 15.91 12.04
C ILE A 163 -11.87 15.72 12.36
N LYS A 164 -11.34 14.49 12.28
CA LYS A 164 -9.93 14.20 12.55
C LYS A 164 -9.04 14.47 11.34
N ARG A 165 -9.57 14.41 10.11
CA ARG A 165 -8.79 14.50 8.87
C ARG A 165 -7.93 15.76 8.72
N PRO A 166 -8.35 16.97 9.12
CA PRO A 166 -7.47 18.13 9.06
C PRO A 166 -6.18 17.92 9.85
N ARG A 167 -6.29 17.34 11.05
CA ARG A 167 -5.15 17.01 11.89
C ARG A 167 -4.31 15.88 11.29
N GLU A 168 -4.94 14.81 10.81
CA GLU A 168 -4.26 13.71 10.11
C GLU A 168 -3.42 14.21 8.93
N ARG A 169 -3.98 15.09 8.09
CA ARG A 169 -3.26 15.71 6.95
C ARG A 169 -2.12 16.60 7.41
N TRP A 170 -2.32 17.38 8.47
CA TRP A 170 -1.27 18.23 9.01
C TRP A 170 -0.09 17.38 9.52
N LEU A 171 -0.38 16.31 10.28
CA LEU A 171 0.61 15.34 10.76
C LEU A 171 1.43 14.72 9.62
N LEU A 172 0.73 14.29 8.56
CA LEU A 172 1.35 13.76 7.34
C LEU A 172 2.28 14.75 6.63
N ASN A 173 1.89 16.02 6.58
CA ASN A 173 2.57 17.03 5.78
C ASN A 173 3.68 17.77 6.54
N HIS A 174 3.64 17.79 7.88
CA HIS A 174 4.50 18.68 8.68
C HIS A 174 5.26 18.00 9.82
N GLU A 175 4.75 16.92 10.42
CA GLU A 175 5.38 16.34 11.62
C GLU A 175 6.06 14.99 11.41
N TRP A 176 5.59 14.12 10.50
CA TRP A 176 6.29 12.87 10.25
C TRP A 176 7.63 13.16 9.57
N PRO A 177 8.78 12.97 10.24
CA PRO A 177 10.09 13.40 9.72
C PRO A 177 10.63 12.51 8.59
N ALA A 178 9.85 11.56 8.10
CA ALA A 178 10.12 10.88 6.84
C ALA A 178 9.18 11.45 5.77
N ASN A 179 9.48 12.66 5.31
CA ASN A 179 9.03 13.09 4.00
C ASN A 179 10.10 14.02 3.42
N PRO A 180 10.50 13.76 2.18
CA PRO A 180 9.74 14.37 1.12
C PRO A 180 9.30 13.28 0.16
N ALA A 181 8.14 13.39 -0.49
CA ALA A 181 7.66 12.72 -1.71
C ALA A 181 8.25 11.36 -2.25
N TYR A 182 8.96 10.52 -1.49
CA TYR A 182 9.94 9.54 -2.00
C TYR A 182 10.09 8.22 -1.20
N SER A 183 9.28 7.91 -0.18
CA SER A 183 9.31 6.55 0.43
C SER A 183 8.38 5.53 -0.25
N LEU A 184 7.58 5.97 -1.22
CA LEU A 184 6.54 5.18 -1.90
C LEU A 184 7.07 4.22 -2.97
N LEU A 185 8.28 4.50 -3.47
CA LEU A 185 8.85 3.82 -4.60
C LEU A 185 9.85 2.77 -4.13
N THR A 186 9.68 1.54 -4.62
CA THR A 186 10.73 0.52 -4.48
C THR A 186 12.02 1.00 -5.15
N GLU A 187 13.17 0.42 -4.80
CA GLU A 187 14.44 0.74 -5.49
C GLU A 187 14.32 0.58 -7.01
N THR A 188 13.57 -0.44 -7.47
CA THR A 188 13.27 -0.63 -8.89
C THR A 188 12.46 0.52 -9.48
N GLU A 189 11.43 0.98 -8.78
CA GLU A 189 10.59 2.10 -9.23
C GLU A 189 11.37 3.42 -9.25
N LEU A 190 12.22 3.66 -8.24
CA LEU A 190 13.09 4.84 -8.20
C LEU A 190 14.09 4.82 -9.36
N ARG A 191 14.70 3.66 -9.64
CA ARG A 191 15.58 3.47 -10.81
C ARG A 191 14.83 3.73 -12.11
N LEU A 192 13.59 3.24 -12.24
CA LEU A 192 12.76 3.48 -13.43
C LEU A 192 12.40 4.96 -13.61
N VAL A 193 12.07 5.69 -12.54
CA VAL A 193 11.80 7.13 -12.63
C VAL A 193 13.07 7.92 -12.99
N LYS A 194 14.22 7.57 -12.40
CA LYS A 194 15.52 8.17 -12.76
C LYS A 194 15.86 7.92 -14.23
N ALA A 195 15.65 6.70 -14.71
CA ALA A 195 15.83 6.34 -16.11
C ALA A 195 14.87 7.10 -17.05
N ALA A 196 13.59 7.22 -16.67
CA ALA A 196 12.61 8.01 -17.41
C ALA A 196 13.02 9.50 -17.52
N ARG A 197 13.59 10.08 -16.45
CA ARG A 197 14.17 11.44 -16.47
C ARG A 197 15.36 11.55 -17.43
N SER A 198 16.24 10.55 -17.45
CA SER A 198 17.35 10.50 -18.42
C SER A 198 16.86 10.46 -19.86
N LEU A 199 15.84 9.64 -20.18
CA LEU A 199 15.21 9.61 -21.50
C LEU A 199 14.59 10.97 -21.87
N ARG A 200 13.90 11.62 -20.92
CA ARG A 200 13.34 12.97 -21.13
C ARG A 200 14.44 13.98 -21.45
N ALA A 201 15.56 13.96 -20.73
CA ALA A 201 16.71 14.83 -20.98
C ALA A 201 17.35 14.56 -22.36
N LYS A 202 17.30 13.30 -22.84
CA LYS A 202 17.65 12.89 -24.21
C LYS A 202 16.56 13.22 -25.26
N ARG A 203 15.57 14.04 -24.91
CA ARG A 203 14.45 14.50 -25.76
C ARG A 203 13.47 13.41 -26.22
N TRP A 204 13.40 12.29 -25.50
CA TRP A 204 12.29 11.35 -25.68
C TRP A 204 11.04 11.90 -24.97
N GLU A 205 9.97 12.13 -25.73
CA GLU A 205 8.64 12.49 -25.19
C GLU A 205 7.95 11.27 -24.55
N GLU A 206 8.14 10.10 -25.15
CA GLU A 206 7.56 8.83 -24.72
C GLU A 206 8.60 7.71 -24.85
N PHE A 207 8.43 6.66 -24.05
CA PHE A 207 9.31 5.49 -24.06
C PHE A 207 8.54 4.22 -23.72
N HIS A 208 8.95 3.08 -24.26
CA HIS A 208 8.34 1.79 -23.93
C HIS A 208 9.06 1.09 -22.77
N GLY A 209 8.42 0.10 -22.14
CA GLY A 209 8.92 -0.56 -20.91
C GLY A 209 10.38 -1.05 -21.01
N PHE A 210 10.74 -1.78 -22.06
CA PHE A 210 12.12 -2.23 -22.28
C PHE A 210 13.15 -1.10 -22.43
N GLN A 211 12.76 0.03 -23.02
CA GLN A 211 13.66 1.17 -23.23
C GLN A 211 14.02 1.81 -21.89
N VAL A 212 13.02 2.09 -21.04
CA VAL A 212 13.27 2.63 -19.71
C VAL A 212 13.98 1.63 -18.80
N ALA A 213 13.68 0.33 -18.93
CA ALA A 213 14.39 -0.70 -18.18
C ALA A 213 15.88 -0.72 -18.56
N LYS A 214 16.23 -0.71 -19.86
CA LYS A 214 17.62 -0.66 -20.31
C LYS A 214 18.35 0.59 -19.82
N GLU A 215 17.66 1.73 -19.79
CA GLU A 215 18.24 2.98 -19.28
C GLU A 215 18.51 2.95 -17.75
N THR A 216 17.92 2.01 -16.99
CA THR A 216 18.27 1.83 -15.56
C THR A 216 19.65 1.22 -15.32
N ASP A 217 20.25 0.62 -16.35
CA ASP A 217 21.59 0.01 -16.33
C ASP A 217 22.15 -0.01 -17.77
N PRO A 218 22.66 1.13 -18.27
CA PRO A 218 23.09 1.27 -19.68
C PRO A 218 24.22 0.33 -20.09
N ASP A 219 25.05 -0.09 -19.13
CA ASP A 219 26.22 -0.95 -19.35
C ASP A 219 25.87 -2.45 -19.28
N SER A 220 24.62 -2.78 -18.95
CA SER A 220 24.16 -4.16 -18.85
C SER A 220 24.20 -4.88 -20.20
N SER A 221 24.81 -6.08 -20.22
CA SER A 221 24.72 -6.98 -21.38
C SER A 221 23.34 -7.61 -21.56
N ARG A 222 22.44 -7.46 -20.58
CA ARG A 222 21.07 -7.99 -20.62
C ARG A 222 20.17 -7.09 -21.47
N LEU A 223 19.28 -7.71 -22.24
CA LEU A 223 18.25 -7.00 -23.00
C LEU A 223 17.30 -6.20 -22.07
N CYS A 224 17.04 -6.72 -20.87
CA CYS A 224 16.26 -6.07 -19.83
C CYS A 224 16.89 -6.37 -18.46
N PRO A 225 17.41 -5.36 -17.74
CA PRO A 225 18.08 -5.56 -16.45
C PRO A 225 17.09 -5.84 -15.30
N ILE A 226 15.78 -5.63 -15.52
CA ILE A 226 14.70 -5.89 -14.56
C ILE A 226 13.87 -7.10 -15.03
N PRO A 227 13.54 -8.09 -14.18
CA PRO A 227 12.67 -9.20 -14.57
C PRO A 227 11.33 -8.72 -15.13
N PHE A 228 10.85 -9.34 -16.22
CA PHE A 228 9.68 -8.87 -16.97
C PHE A 228 8.45 -8.59 -16.10
N GLY A 229 8.05 -9.55 -15.25
CA GLY A 229 6.89 -9.36 -14.36
C GLY A 229 7.09 -8.26 -13.30
N ALA A 230 8.33 -8.03 -12.84
CA ALA A 230 8.63 -6.97 -11.88
C ALA A 230 8.61 -5.58 -12.56
N LEU A 231 9.11 -5.50 -13.80
CA LEU A 231 9.12 -4.26 -14.58
C LEU A 231 7.70 -3.72 -14.78
N TYR A 232 6.78 -4.53 -15.29
CA TYR A 232 5.44 -4.04 -15.62
C TYR A 232 4.59 -3.75 -14.38
N ARG A 233 4.77 -4.51 -13.28
CA ARG A 233 4.15 -4.17 -11.98
C ARG A 233 4.65 -2.82 -11.45
N ALA A 234 5.96 -2.56 -11.54
CA ALA A 234 6.54 -1.28 -11.14
C ALA A 234 6.02 -0.12 -12.02
N LEU A 235 5.96 -0.30 -13.34
CA LEU A 235 5.44 0.71 -14.26
C LEU A 235 3.94 1.00 -14.02
N GLU A 236 3.12 -0.03 -13.81
CA GLU A 236 1.70 0.11 -13.47
C GLU A 236 1.50 0.86 -12.16
N ARG A 237 2.33 0.56 -11.15
CA ARG A 237 2.29 1.27 -9.88
C ARG A 237 2.74 2.72 -10.01
N LEU A 238 3.79 2.99 -10.77
CA LEU A 238 4.24 4.35 -11.07
C LEU A 238 3.15 5.16 -11.79
N GLU A 239 2.38 4.53 -12.66
CA GLU A 239 1.20 5.13 -13.30
C GLU A 239 0.07 5.41 -12.30
N ARG A 240 -0.27 4.44 -11.44
CA ARG A 240 -1.25 4.64 -10.33
C ARG A 240 -0.85 5.77 -9.38
N LEU A 241 0.45 5.90 -9.12
CA LEU A 241 1.03 6.95 -8.29
C LEU A 241 1.16 8.30 -9.04
N SER A 242 0.75 8.36 -10.31
CA SER A 242 0.81 9.55 -11.17
C SER A 242 2.23 10.06 -11.44
N TYR A 243 3.26 9.24 -11.27
CA TYR A 243 4.62 9.55 -11.74
C TYR A 243 4.79 9.31 -13.23
N LEU A 244 4.02 8.39 -13.80
CA LEU A 244 3.93 8.13 -15.22
C LEU A 244 2.48 8.24 -15.69
N THR A 245 2.29 8.48 -16.98
CA THR A 245 1.06 8.16 -17.70
C THR A 245 1.40 7.20 -18.84
N SER A 246 0.43 6.41 -19.31
CA SER A 246 0.66 5.50 -20.43
C SER A 246 -0.42 5.57 -21.51
N ARG A 247 -0.05 5.12 -22.71
CA ARG A 247 -0.95 4.86 -23.83
C ARG A 247 -0.54 3.60 -24.56
N MET A 248 -1.49 2.97 -25.24
CA MET A 248 -1.18 1.90 -26.18
C MET A 248 -0.71 2.51 -27.51
N GLU A 249 0.27 1.86 -28.12
CA GLU A 249 0.64 2.08 -29.53
C GLU A 249 -0.56 1.80 -30.44
N THR A 250 -0.72 2.58 -31.51
CA THR A 250 -1.77 2.33 -32.50
C THR A 250 -1.35 1.27 -33.53
N GLU A 251 -2.32 0.68 -34.23
CA GLU A 251 -1.99 -0.30 -35.27
C GLU A 251 -1.23 0.34 -36.44
N GLU A 252 -1.48 1.62 -36.75
CA GLU A 252 -0.73 2.36 -37.77
C GLU A 252 0.73 2.57 -37.35
N GLU A 253 0.99 2.91 -36.09
CA GLU A 253 2.35 3.04 -35.54
C GLU A 253 3.10 1.68 -35.58
N ARG A 254 2.38 0.57 -35.38
CA ARG A 254 2.95 -0.78 -35.43
C ARG A 254 3.25 -1.26 -36.85
N ALA A 255 2.50 -0.81 -37.85
CA ALA A 255 2.40 -1.39 -39.20
C ALA A 255 3.75 -1.66 -39.91
N SER A 256 4.83 -1.04 -39.46
CA SER A 256 6.19 -1.20 -39.96
C SER A 256 7.06 -2.23 -39.21
N SER A 257 6.53 -2.98 -38.23
CA SER A 257 7.34 -3.87 -37.39
C SER A 257 6.65 -5.18 -37.00
N ASP A 258 7.34 -6.31 -37.21
CA ASP A 258 6.89 -7.67 -36.83
C ASP A 258 7.11 -7.92 -35.33
N ARG A 259 6.40 -7.16 -34.50
CA ARG A 259 6.48 -7.24 -33.04
C ARG A 259 5.13 -6.98 -32.36
N PRO A 260 4.96 -7.41 -31.11
CA PRO A 260 3.78 -7.07 -30.33
C PRO A 260 3.58 -5.56 -30.16
N LEU A 261 2.32 -5.17 -29.95
CA LEU A 261 1.94 -3.80 -29.58
C LEU A 261 2.66 -3.39 -28.30
N ARG A 262 3.20 -2.16 -28.30
CA ARG A 262 3.86 -1.60 -27.12
C ARG A 262 2.92 -0.70 -26.34
N ARG A 263 3.13 -0.67 -25.03
CA ARG A 263 2.66 0.42 -24.17
C ARG A 263 3.77 1.46 -24.07
N TYR A 264 3.45 2.70 -24.41
CA TYR A 264 4.32 3.85 -24.22
C TYR A 264 3.98 4.55 -22.92
N TYR A 265 5.01 5.06 -22.25
CA TYR A 265 4.92 5.78 -21.00
C TYR A 265 5.51 7.18 -21.17
N ARG A 266 4.95 8.13 -20.44
CA ARG A 266 5.41 9.51 -20.35
C ARG A 266 5.62 9.88 -18.89
N LEU A 267 6.69 10.60 -18.62
CA LEU A 267 6.96 11.15 -17.29
C LEU A 267 6.04 12.36 -17.03
N THR A 268 5.36 12.36 -15.89
CA THR A 268 4.50 13.49 -15.47
C THR A 268 5.31 14.58 -14.78
N ASP A 269 4.69 15.74 -14.52
CA ASP A 269 5.32 16.80 -13.71
C ASP A 269 5.69 16.31 -12.30
N GLN A 270 4.86 15.44 -11.72
CA GLN A 270 5.15 14.79 -10.44
C GLN A 270 6.38 13.86 -10.55
N GLY A 271 6.48 13.09 -11.64
CA GLY A 271 7.65 12.26 -11.96
C GLY A 271 8.93 13.06 -12.21
N LEU A 272 8.81 14.28 -12.77
CA LEU A 272 9.93 15.20 -12.90
C LEU A 272 10.37 15.79 -11.56
N ALA A 273 9.39 16.19 -10.73
CA ALA A 273 9.63 16.81 -9.43
C ALA A 273 10.34 15.86 -8.44
N LEU A 274 10.22 14.54 -8.66
CA LEU A 274 11.28 13.51 -8.68
C LEU A 274 12.67 13.68 -7.98
N GLN A 275 12.91 14.54 -6.97
CA GLN A 275 14.25 14.90 -6.44
C GLN A 275 15.11 13.68 -6.12
N SER A 276 16.31 13.67 -6.71
CA SER A 276 17.36 12.72 -6.42
C SER A 276 17.91 13.06 -5.03
N THR A 277 17.50 12.31 -4.01
CA THR A 277 18.22 12.28 -2.72
C THR A 277 19.58 11.62 -2.91
#